data_AF-L8G198-F1
#
_entry.id   AF-L8G198-F1
#
_cell.length_a   1.000
_cell.length_b   1.000
_cell.length_c   1.000
_cell.angle_alpha   90.00
_cell.angle_beta   90.00
_cell.angle_gamma   90.00
#
_symmetry.space_group_name_H-M   'P 1'
#
loop_
_entity.id
_entity.type
_entity.pdbx_description
1 polymer ?
#
loop_
_entity_poly.entity_id
_entity_poly.type
_entity_poly.pdbx_seq_one_letter_code
_entity_poly.pdbx_strand_id
1 'polypeptide(L)'
;MSVAPATKEVLEQAHVLAAWLQQIADEEHWRPYRGSVEIEQCSHPDRTSRVRPLISAGNVETKGRAAFLLRCRGPSRESLEPTSLEMFPGEILTLYHDKDSPLTMDGKPLIVGERTIITQPASINVAPGDILLLIVIFTKR
;
A
#
# COMPACT_ATOMS: atom_id res chain seq x y z
N MET A 1 -14.46 -13.03 -2.94
CA MET A 1 -13.78 -13.84 -3.96
C MET A 1 -12.31 -13.88 -3.59
N SER A 2 -11.72 -15.06 -3.42
CA SER A 2 -10.27 -15.18 -3.15
C SER A 2 -9.52 -14.83 -4.43
N VAL A 3 -8.57 -13.91 -4.34
CA VAL A 3 -7.60 -13.68 -5.42
C VAL A 3 -6.65 -14.89 -5.40
N ALA A 4 -6.13 -15.28 -6.58
CA ALA A 4 -5.11 -16.31 -6.65
C ALA A 4 -3.91 -15.93 -5.75
N PRO A 5 -3.23 -16.90 -5.11
CA PRO A 5 -2.05 -16.60 -4.30
C PRO A 5 -1.02 -15.82 -5.12
N ALA A 6 -0.31 -14.89 -4.46
CA ALA A 6 0.72 -14.08 -5.10
C ALA A 6 1.72 -14.97 -5.83
N THR A 7 2.08 -14.61 -7.06
CA THR A 7 3.15 -15.32 -7.76
C THR A 7 4.48 -15.07 -7.04
N LYS A 8 5.44 -16.00 -7.20
CA LYS A 8 6.79 -15.84 -6.65
C LYS A 8 7.41 -14.51 -7.08
N GLU A 9 7.19 -14.11 -8.33
CA GLU A 9 7.69 -12.86 -8.89
C GLU A 9 7.08 -11.63 -8.22
N VAL A 10 5.75 -11.61 -8.00
CA VAL A 10 5.08 -10.51 -7.26
C VAL A 10 5.65 -10.39 -5.85
N LEU A 11 5.84 -11.51 -5.16
CA LEU A 11 6.39 -11.52 -3.81
C LEU A 11 7.83 -10.99 -3.78
N GLU A 12 8.67 -11.40 -4.73
CA GLU A 12 10.05 -10.93 -4.86
C GLU A 12 10.11 -9.42 -5.12
N GLN A 13 9.30 -8.92 -6.06
CA GLN A 13 9.26 -7.48 -6.36
C GLN A 13 8.66 -6.66 -5.20
N ALA A 14 7.71 -7.22 -4.45
CA ALA A 14 7.17 -6.58 -3.24
C ALA A 14 8.26 -6.41 -2.17
N HIS A 15 9.07 -7.44 -1.93
CA HIS A 15 10.19 -7.36 -1.00
C HIS A 15 11.28 -6.37 -1.46
N VAL A 16 11.63 -6.37 -2.74
CA VAL A 16 12.60 -5.41 -3.30
C VAL A 16 12.13 -3.97 -3.11
N LEU A 17 10.86 -3.70 -3.40
CA LEU A 17 10.27 -2.38 -3.23
C LEU A 17 10.20 -1.99 -1.74
N ALA A 18 9.79 -2.91 -0.87
CA ALA A 18 9.73 -2.69 0.57
C ALA A 18 11.12 -2.36 1.15
N ALA A 19 12.15 -3.12 0.77
CA ALA A 19 13.53 -2.88 1.22
C ALA A 19 14.03 -1.49 0.79
N TRP A 20 13.70 -1.07 -0.44
CA TRP A 20 14.01 0.29 -0.90
C TRP A 20 13.26 1.36 -0.09
N LEU A 21 11.96 1.18 0.17
CA LEU A 21 11.17 2.12 0.98
C LEU A 21 11.70 2.24 2.41
N GLN A 22 12.15 1.15 3.02
CA GLN A 22 12.74 1.14 4.36
C GLN A 22 14.09 1.87 4.42
N GLN A 23 14.81 2.00 3.31
CA GLN A 23 16.07 2.76 3.23
C GLN A 23 15.85 4.28 3.12
N ILE A 24 14.61 4.73 2.86
CA ILE A 24 14.26 6.15 2.82
C ILE A 24 14.17 6.65 4.28
N ALA A 25 15.33 6.98 4.84
CA ALA A 25 15.46 7.52 6.19
C ALA A 25 15.05 9.00 6.28
N ASP A 26 15.03 9.70 5.16
CA ASP A 26 14.66 11.11 5.10
C ASP A 26 13.14 11.29 5.14
N GLU A 27 12.66 11.89 6.24
CA GLU A 27 11.25 12.24 6.41
C GLU A 27 10.78 13.27 5.37
N GLU A 28 11.67 14.03 4.70
CA GLU A 28 11.29 14.94 3.59
C GLU A 28 10.68 14.19 2.40
N HIS A 29 11.01 12.91 2.25
CA HIS A 29 10.43 12.06 1.22
C HIS A 29 9.10 11.43 1.61
N TRP A 30 8.63 11.63 2.84
CA TRP A 30 7.33 11.19 3.33
C TRP A 30 6.43 12.39 3.56
N ARG A 31 5.23 12.37 2.96
CA ARG A 31 4.27 13.46 3.10
C ARG A 31 2.96 12.94 3.65
N PRO A 32 2.24 13.71 4.49
CA PRO A 32 0.90 13.35 4.92
C PRO A 32 0.01 12.92 3.75
N TYR A 33 -0.59 11.73 3.86
CA TYR A 33 -1.62 11.28 2.94
C TYR A 33 -2.95 11.85 3.39
N ARG A 34 -3.54 12.75 2.58
CA ARG A 34 -4.83 13.40 2.90
C ARG A 34 -4.88 14.10 4.27
N GLY A 35 -3.74 14.60 4.75
CA GLY A 35 -3.64 15.28 6.05
C GLY A 35 -3.56 14.33 7.25
N SER A 36 -3.48 13.02 7.01
CA SER A 36 -3.20 12.02 8.04
C SER A 36 -1.83 12.24 8.66
N VAL A 37 -1.74 12.04 9.99
CA VAL A 37 -0.48 12.05 10.74
C VAL A 37 0.19 10.68 10.67
N GLU A 38 -0.59 9.60 10.62
CA GLU A 38 -0.10 8.23 10.71
C GLU A 38 0.06 7.55 9.35
N ILE A 39 -0.59 8.08 8.31
CA ILE A 39 -0.49 7.61 6.93
C ILE A 39 0.25 8.65 6.09
N GLU A 40 1.37 8.22 5.53
CA GLU A 40 2.22 9.04 4.69
C GLU A 40 2.35 8.44 3.30
N GLN A 41 2.48 9.29 2.29
CA GLN A 41 2.79 8.90 0.92
C GLN A 41 4.24 9.19 0.57
N CYS A 42 4.88 8.25 -0.12
CA CYS A 42 6.23 8.44 -0.63
C CYS A 42 6.23 9.48 -1.76
N SER A 43 7.07 10.50 -1.61
CA SER A 43 7.28 11.59 -2.57
C SER A 43 8.65 11.55 -3.26
N HIS A 44 9.47 10.53 -2.96
CA HIS A 44 10.78 10.33 -3.60
C HIS A 44 10.66 10.35 -5.14
N PRO A 45 11.59 11.01 -5.87
CA PRO A 45 11.51 11.13 -7.34
C PRO A 45 11.53 9.78 -8.06
N ASP A 46 12.31 8.82 -7.56
CA ASP A 46 12.43 7.48 -8.14
C ASP A 46 11.21 6.56 -7.90
N ARG A 47 10.19 7.00 -7.15
CA ARG A 47 9.06 6.12 -6.77
C ARG A 47 8.41 5.46 -7.99
N THR A 48 8.28 6.18 -9.10
CA THR A 48 7.64 5.66 -10.32
C THR A 48 8.48 4.58 -10.98
N SER A 49 9.81 4.73 -11.06
CA SER A 49 10.67 3.71 -11.66
C SER A 49 10.76 2.48 -10.77
N ARG A 50 10.76 2.66 -9.44
CA ARG A 50 10.81 1.58 -8.44
C ARG A 50 9.55 0.72 -8.39
N VAL A 51 8.38 1.30 -8.67
CA VAL A 51 7.09 0.58 -8.64
C VAL A 51 6.82 -0.24 -9.90
N ARG A 52 7.38 0.17 -11.05
CA ARG A 52 7.12 -0.47 -12.36
C ARG A 52 7.31 -2.00 -12.36
N PRO A 53 8.41 -2.57 -11.82
CA PRO A 53 8.59 -4.02 -11.82
C PRO A 53 7.45 -4.77 -11.14
N LEU A 54 6.98 -4.28 -9.99
CA LEU A 54 5.89 -4.90 -9.24
C LEU A 54 4.54 -4.79 -9.96
N ILE A 55 4.26 -3.64 -10.58
CA ILE A 55 3.06 -3.44 -11.39
C ILE A 55 3.03 -4.39 -12.57
N SER A 56 4.16 -4.56 -13.27
CA SER A 56 4.29 -5.50 -14.37
C SER A 56 4.10 -6.95 -13.90
N ALA A 57 4.78 -7.37 -12.84
CA ALA A 57 4.65 -8.72 -12.28
C ALA A 57 3.22 -9.05 -11.81
N GLY A 58 2.54 -8.05 -11.23
CA GLY A 58 1.17 -8.18 -10.75
C GLY A 58 0.10 -8.06 -11.84
N ASN A 59 0.48 -7.82 -13.10
CA ASN A 59 -0.43 -7.50 -14.20
C ASN A 59 -1.44 -6.41 -13.83
N VAL A 60 -0.98 -5.39 -13.09
CA VAL A 60 -1.83 -4.32 -12.61
C VAL A 60 -2.04 -3.31 -13.74
N GLU A 61 -3.30 -3.13 -14.13
CA GLU A 61 -3.67 -2.11 -15.11
C GLU A 61 -3.47 -0.71 -14.52
N THR A 62 -2.79 0.18 -15.25
CA THR A 62 -2.43 1.52 -14.76
C THR A 62 -3.17 2.66 -15.45
N LYS A 63 -3.85 2.38 -16.58
CA LYS A 63 -4.56 3.40 -17.35
C LYS A 63 -5.76 3.91 -16.55
N GLY A 64 -5.84 5.23 -16.36
CA GLY A 64 -6.94 5.87 -15.60
C GLY A 64 -6.87 5.62 -14.09
N ARG A 65 -5.74 5.15 -13.55
CA ARG A 65 -5.59 4.86 -12.13
C ARG A 65 -4.60 5.81 -11.46
N ALA A 66 -4.85 6.12 -10.19
CA ALA A 66 -3.93 6.84 -9.31
C ALA A 66 -3.34 5.84 -8.30
N ALA A 67 -2.01 5.73 -8.26
CA ALA A 67 -1.31 4.84 -7.36
C ALA A 67 -0.53 5.64 -6.31
N PHE A 68 -0.60 5.20 -5.07
CA PHE A 68 0.07 5.79 -3.91
C PHE A 68 0.88 4.72 -3.19
N LEU A 69 2.14 5.03 -2.92
CA LEU A 69 2.98 4.23 -2.02
C LEU A 69 2.82 4.78 -0.62
N LEU A 70 2.22 4.00 0.27
CA LEU A 70 1.90 4.45 1.61
C LEU A 70 2.75 3.75 2.66
N ARG A 71 3.14 4.52 3.67
CA ARG A 71 3.67 4.07 4.95
C ARG A 71 2.64 4.40 6.01
N CYS A 72 2.17 3.40 6.73
CA CYS A 72 1.31 3.60 7.89
C CYS A 72 2.10 3.25 9.15
N ARG A 73 2.18 4.17 10.10
CA ARG A 73 2.83 3.97 11.40
C ARG A 73 1.76 3.74 12.46
N GLY A 74 2.02 2.82 13.38
CA GLY A 74 1.12 2.56 14.49
C GLY A 74 1.46 3.41 15.72
N PRO A 75 0.45 3.77 16.54
CA PRO A 75 -0.94 3.30 16.47
C PRO A 75 -1.78 4.05 15.43
N SER A 76 -2.46 3.32 14.54
CA SER A 76 -3.39 3.90 13.58
C SER A 76 -4.65 3.04 13.41
N ARG A 77 -5.79 3.72 13.29
CA ARG A 77 -7.10 3.13 12.95
C ARG A 77 -7.80 3.93 11.84
N GLU A 78 -7.00 4.50 10.95
CA GLU A 78 -7.49 5.38 9.90
C GLU A 78 -8.06 4.62 8.70
N SER A 79 -8.95 5.29 7.97
CA SER A 79 -9.53 4.75 6.74
C SER A 79 -8.69 5.18 5.54
N LEU A 80 -8.37 4.21 4.67
CA LEU A 80 -7.84 4.50 3.34
C LEU A 80 -8.94 5.04 2.43
N GLU A 81 -9.04 6.37 2.39
CA GLU A 81 -9.93 7.06 1.48
C GLU A 81 -9.20 7.47 0.20
N PRO A 82 -9.84 7.39 -0.98
CA PRO A 82 -9.28 7.95 -2.20
C PRO A 82 -9.21 9.47 -2.14
N THR A 83 -8.47 10.07 -3.07
CA THR A 83 -8.42 11.52 -3.27
C THR A 83 -9.72 12.10 -3.86
N SER A 84 -10.60 11.26 -4.41
CA SER A 84 -11.97 11.61 -4.83
C SER A 84 -12.89 10.39 -4.70
N LEU A 85 -14.15 10.60 -4.30
CA LEU A 85 -15.17 9.56 -4.17
C LEU A 85 -15.48 8.82 -5.48
N GLU A 86 -15.17 9.41 -6.63
CA GLU A 86 -15.34 8.81 -7.95
C GLU A 86 -14.28 7.75 -8.29
N MET A 87 -13.26 7.56 -7.43
CA MET A 87 -12.12 6.71 -7.71
C MET A 87 -12.23 5.29 -7.11
N PHE A 88 -13.37 4.63 -7.31
CA PHE A 88 -13.60 3.24 -6.87
C PHE A 88 -14.04 2.31 -8.01
N PRO A 89 -13.65 1.01 -7.98
CA PRO A 89 -12.95 0.31 -6.91
C PRO A 89 -11.45 0.63 -6.83
N GLY A 90 -10.87 0.36 -5.64
CA GLY A 90 -9.44 0.42 -5.40
C GLY A 90 -8.83 -0.98 -5.24
N GLU A 91 -7.53 -1.06 -5.45
CA GLU A 91 -6.71 -2.25 -5.21
C GLU A 91 -5.62 -1.90 -4.19
N ILE A 92 -5.40 -2.78 -3.23
CA ILE A 92 -4.34 -2.67 -2.24
C ILE A 92 -3.38 -3.84 -2.45
N LEU A 93 -2.09 -3.55 -2.46
CA LEU A 93 -1.03 -4.54 -2.50
C LEU A 93 -0.14 -4.33 -1.27
N THR A 94 -0.12 -5.32 -0.38
CA THR A 94 0.71 -5.26 0.83
C THR A 94 2.16 -5.53 0.46
N LEU A 95 3.07 -4.63 0.81
CA LEU A 95 4.51 -4.75 0.52
C LEU A 95 5.28 -5.31 1.69
N TYR A 96 4.93 -4.88 2.90
CA TYR A 96 5.63 -5.25 4.12
C TYR A 96 4.77 -4.98 5.33
N HIS A 97 4.92 -5.81 6.34
CA HIS A 97 4.55 -5.52 7.71
C HIS A 97 5.45 -6.28 8.68
N ASP A 98 5.53 -5.80 9.92
CA ASP A 98 6.24 -6.51 10.98
C ASP A 98 5.56 -7.85 11.27
N LYS A 99 6.37 -8.90 11.51
CA LYS A 99 5.90 -10.29 11.59
C LYS A 99 5.16 -10.62 12.88
N ASP A 100 5.38 -9.82 13.92
CA ASP A 100 4.98 -10.16 15.29
C ASP A 100 3.63 -9.57 15.70
N SER A 101 3.01 -8.77 14.82
CA SER A 101 1.74 -8.08 15.09
C SER A 101 0.70 -8.37 14.01
N PRO A 102 -0.56 -8.71 14.39
CA PRO A 102 -1.62 -8.93 13.43
C PRO A 102 -2.10 -7.60 12.85
N LEU A 103 -1.49 -7.16 11.76
CA LEU A 103 -2.01 -6.08 10.95
C LEU A 103 -3.26 -6.53 10.21
N THR A 104 -4.31 -5.72 10.29
CA THR A 104 -5.59 -6.05 9.66
C THR A 104 -6.16 -4.88 8.88
N MET A 105 -6.87 -5.24 7.81
CA MET A 105 -7.72 -4.34 7.05
C MET A 105 -9.16 -4.84 7.08
N ASP A 106 -10.08 -4.01 7.57
CA ASP A 106 -11.47 -4.41 7.84
C ASP A 106 -11.57 -5.71 8.68
N GLY A 107 -10.62 -5.91 9.60
CA GLY A 107 -10.53 -7.10 10.46
C GLY A 107 -9.96 -8.35 9.80
N LYS A 108 -9.53 -8.28 8.52
CA LYS A 108 -8.85 -9.39 7.83
C LYS A 108 -7.34 -9.23 7.87
N PRO A 109 -6.56 -10.30 8.03
CA PRO A 109 -5.11 -10.22 8.00
C PRO A 109 -4.64 -9.73 6.63
N LEU A 110 -3.63 -8.87 6.63
CA LEU A 110 -2.91 -8.49 5.42
C LEU A 110 -1.78 -9.48 5.17
N ILE A 111 -1.62 -9.92 3.93
CA ILE A 111 -0.56 -10.84 3.51
C ILE A 111 0.33 -10.15 2.49
N VAL A 112 1.65 -10.18 2.69
CA VAL A 112 2.62 -9.59 1.76
C VAL A 112 2.49 -10.23 0.37
N GLY A 113 2.46 -9.36 -0.65
CA GLY A 113 2.27 -9.75 -2.04
C GLY A 113 0.82 -10.06 -2.41
N GLU A 114 -0.09 -10.19 -1.44
CA GLU A 114 -1.51 -10.38 -1.72
C GLU A 114 -2.15 -9.06 -2.17
N ARG A 115 -2.99 -9.18 -3.22
CA ARG A 115 -3.81 -8.10 -3.70
C ARG A 115 -5.21 -8.18 -3.12
N THR A 116 -5.66 -7.10 -2.48
CA THR A 116 -7.02 -6.96 -1.97
C THR A 116 -7.79 -5.90 -2.75
N ILE A 117 -9.02 -6.21 -3.16
CA ILE A 117 -9.90 -5.24 -3.81
C ILE A 117 -10.75 -4.57 -2.74
N ILE A 118 -10.82 -3.24 -2.78
CA ILE A 118 -11.67 -2.42 -1.91
C ILE A 118 -12.73 -1.69 -2.74
N THR A 119 -13.99 -1.78 -2.32
CA THR A 119 -15.13 -1.13 -3.01
C THR A 119 -15.62 0.11 -2.27
N GLN A 120 -15.08 0.36 -1.08
CA GLN A 120 -15.33 1.49 -0.19
C GLN A 120 -14.05 1.76 0.61
N PRO A 121 -13.94 2.90 1.33
CA PRO A 121 -12.80 3.14 2.20
C PRO A 121 -12.59 1.99 3.18
N ALA A 122 -11.35 1.49 3.27
CA ALA A 122 -11.00 0.35 4.11
C ALA A 122 -10.28 0.84 5.37
N SER A 123 -10.67 0.33 6.54
CA SER A 123 -10.04 0.68 7.81
C SER A 123 -8.78 -0.14 8.00
N ILE A 124 -7.63 0.53 8.14
CA ILE A 124 -6.35 -0.11 8.50
C ILE A 124 -6.17 -0.03 10.00
N ASN A 125 -5.82 -1.15 10.63
CA ASN A 125 -5.35 -1.17 12.01
C ASN A 125 -3.85 -1.49 12.05
N VAL A 126 -3.06 -0.56 12.58
CA VAL A 126 -1.61 -0.70 12.82
C VAL A 126 -1.33 -0.56 14.31
N ALA A 127 -0.68 -1.54 14.93
CA ALA A 127 -0.44 -1.54 16.37
C ALA A 127 0.75 -0.61 16.74
N PRO A 128 0.82 -0.09 17.98
CA PRO A 128 1.89 0.81 18.39
C PRO A 128 3.29 0.26 18.08
N GLY A 129 4.10 1.05 17.36
CA GLY A 129 5.47 0.68 16.99
C GLY A 129 5.61 -0.13 15.70
N ASP A 130 4.51 -0.61 15.11
CA ASP A 130 4.55 -1.32 13.83
C ASP A 130 4.56 -0.37 12.63
N ILE A 131 5.09 -0.88 11.52
CA ILE A 131 5.05 -0.23 10.21
C ILE A 131 4.38 -1.13 9.18
N LEU A 132 3.45 -0.55 8.42
CA LEU A 132 2.84 -1.14 7.24
C LEU A 132 3.29 -0.39 6.00
N LEU A 133 3.80 -1.10 4.99
CA LEU A 133 4.03 -0.55 3.66
C LEU A 133 3.09 -1.18 2.66
N LEU A 134 2.45 -0.36 1.84
CA LEU A 134 1.48 -0.82 0.85
C LEU A 134 1.44 0.07 -0.38
N ILE A 135 0.91 -0.48 -1.47
CA ILE A 135 0.46 0.30 -2.62
C ILE A 135 -1.06 0.36 -2.57
N VAL A 136 -1.63 1.55 -2.66
CA VAL A 136 -3.06 1.73 -2.95
C VAL A 136 -3.21 2.26 -4.36
N ILE A 137 -4.11 1.66 -5.12
CA ILE A 137 -4.37 1.99 -6.51
C ILE A 137 -5.86 2.25 -6.66
N PHE A 138 -6.22 3.50 -6.89
CA PHE A 138 -7.60 3.91 -7.08
C PHE A 138 -7.90 4.11 -8.57
N THR A 139 -9.03 3.57 -9.04
CA THR A 139 -9.42 3.66 -10.44
C THR A 139 -10.37 4.83 -10.64
N LYS A 140 -10.00 5.81 -11.46
CA LYS A 140 -10.90 6.92 -11.83
C LYS A 140 -12.02 6.36 -12.74
N ARG A 141 -13.27 6.61 -12.37
CA ARG A 141 -14.43 6.37 -13.25
C ARG A 141 -14.57 7.47 -14.30
#